data_AF-A0A8T3PS96-F1
#
_entry.id   AF-A0A8T3PS96-F1
#
_cell.length_a   1.000
_cell.length_b   1.000
_cell.length_c   1.000
_cell.angle_alpha   90.00
_cell.angle_beta   90.00
_cell.angle_gamma   90.00
#
_symmetry.space_group_name_H-M   'P 1'
#
loop_
_entity.id
_entity.type
_entity.pdbx_description
1 polymer ?
#
loop_
_entity_poly.entity_id
_entity_poly.type
_entity_poly.pdbx_seq_one_letter_code
_entity_poly.pdbx_strand_id
1 'polypeptide(L)'
;MLSAFPDEGRALAEIVHDVAPGAAIAFHTADGGQANLAQGIVDLANAGAKVITDDIIYFAEPMFQDGIVAQAVDQVNARGVSYFSAAQNDGRRSYESPFRPSGFGFDFGGKLREFHDFDPGPDIDTCQQITVPVGEGLNLVFQWDQPFASATIGGAGSQSDMDILLTNAACTVFFNDRGGQGGENNLGNDPVEVVQFSNEGPATTFGLIIIRFDGPAPGLMKTVLLDRSRAAQITIDEFDTRSGTSYGHLNAQGGLGVGAAFYRETPAFGTTPPVPRIQAFSSAGGVPTLFDAAGNRLPVPQFRQQPALVAPDGVNTTFLGPIDVEGDGFPNFFGTSAAVPHAAGVAALLKGLNPAASPDQIYANLKAAAIDMDDPDIPGFQTGFDFRSGFGLIQADVALGAPPPPFEAEPARPRFNCRSAARCRVPVSCNLAQIAGNCGNRIDVLVPSRALRTAGEALVKGPRQIQFGASVTNVPPGATGNVRLTLPKRIRSFVRKTQKKSIRGVMQIRSAGGTAIETRPIRIRLK
;
A
#
# COMPACT_ATOMS: atom_id res chain seq x y z
N MET A 1 13.92 3.92 -5.44
CA MET A 1 12.83 3.93 -4.44
C MET A 1 11.56 4.27 -5.17
N LEU A 2 10.45 3.60 -4.87
CA LEU A 2 9.24 3.73 -5.68
C LEU A 2 8.01 3.94 -4.78
N SER A 3 7.99 5.07 -4.06
CA SER A 3 6.74 5.66 -3.58
C SER A 3 6.09 6.39 -4.77
N ALA A 4 4.82 6.12 -5.05
CA ALA A 4 4.09 6.80 -6.13
C ALA A 4 3.75 8.26 -5.77
N PHE A 5 3.95 8.63 -4.51
CA PHE A 5 3.57 9.92 -3.96
C PHE A 5 4.71 10.60 -3.20
N PRO A 6 4.82 11.93 -3.28
CA PRO A 6 5.61 12.70 -2.33
C PRO A 6 5.07 12.46 -0.91
N ASP A 7 5.97 12.25 0.05
CA ASP A 7 5.67 12.27 1.49
C ASP A 7 4.84 11.08 2.04
N GLU A 8 4.90 9.93 1.38
CA GLU A 8 4.23 8.68 1.82
C GLU A 8 4.65 8.26 3.25
N GLY A 9 5.91 8.49 3.63
CA GLY A 9 6.39 8.26 4.99
C GLY A 9 5.61 9.02 6.09
N ARG A 10 5.12 10.23 5.80
CA ARG A 10 4.23 10.95 6.74
C ARG A 10 2.84 10.33 6.81
N ALA A 11 2.32 9.79 5.72
CA ALA A 11 1.05 9.08 5.72
C ALA A 11 1.11 7.80 6.56
N LEU A 12 2.21 7.03 6.46
CA LEU A 12 2.46 5.89 7.35
C LEU A 12 2.48 6.33 8.82
N ALA A 13 3.19 7.42 9.12
CA ALA A 13 3.27 7.97 10.47
C ALA A 13 1.91 8.44 11.02
N GLU A 14 1.04 9.05 10.20
CA GLU A 14 -0.32 9.41 10.59
C GLU A 14 -1.16 8.18 10.96
N ILE A 15 -1.05 7.10 10.18
CA ILE A 15 -1.76 5.84 10.50
C ILE A 15 -1.25 5.22 11.80
N VAL A 16 0.08 5.15 11.98
CA VAL A 16 0.67 4.68 13.25
C VAL A 16 0.19 5.54 14.42
N HIS A 17 0.11 6.87 14.24
CA HIS A 17 -0.38 7.78 15.27
C HIS A 17 -1.87 7.58 15.58
N ASP A 18 -2.70 7.32 14.57
CA ASP A 18 -4.13 7.06 14.77
C ASP A 18 -4.38 5.78 15.58
N VAL A 19 -3.57 4.73 15.35
CA VAL A 19 -3.67 3.47 16.12
C VAL A 19 -2.99 3.60 17.49
N ALA A 20 -1.79 4.19 17.56
CA ALA A 20 -0.95 4.27 18.75
C ALA A 20 -0.48 5.71 19.02
N PRO A 21 -1.38 6.61 19.47
CA PRO A 21 -1.09 8.05 19.55
C PRO A 21 -0.01 8.42 20.56
N GLY A 22 0.28 7.52 21.52
CA GLY A 22 1.36 7.68 22.50
C GLY A 22 2.72 7.20 22.02
N ALA A 23 2.82 6.57 20.86
CA ALA A 23 4.10 6.10 20.31
C ALA A 23 4.94 7.29 19.81
N ALA A 24 6.22 7.32 20.21
CA ALA A 24 7.17 8.23 19.59
C ALA A 24 7.48 7.75 18.16
N ILE A 25 7.53 8.68 17.21
CA ILE A 25 7.77 8.39 15.80
C ILE A 25 9.17 8.85 15.42
N ALA A 26 9.94 7.92 14.85
CA ALA A 26 11.21 8.20 14.18
C ALA A 26 11.06 7.87 12.69
N PHE A 27 11.80 8.57 11.84
CA PHE A 27 11.74 8.40 10.39
C PHE A 27 13.15 8.25 9.82
N HIS A 28 13.31 7.34 8.88
CA HIS A 28 14.48 7.21 8.02
C HIS A 28 13.99 7.02 6.60
N THR A 29 14.63 7.68 5.63
CA THR A 29 14.25 7.50 4.22
C THR A 29 14.76 6.17 3.69
N ALA A 30 14.00 5.52 2.82
CA ALA A 30 14.49 4.40 2.01
C ALA A 30 15.13 4.89 0.68
N ASP A 31 15.24 6.21 0.47
CA ASP A 31 15.94 6.74 -0.70
C ASP A 31 17.43 6.44 -0.56
N GLY A 32 18.09 6.07 -1.66
CA GLY A 32 19.52 5.71 -1.64
C GLY A 32 19.80 4.21 -1.79
N GLY A 33 18.77 3.38 -1.97
CA GLY A 33 18.92 1.97 -2.35
C GLY A 33 18.97 0.99 -1.16
N GLN A 34 19.13 -0.30 -1.48
CA GLN A 34 19.06 -1.40 -0.52
C GLN A 34 20.01 -1.22 0.67
N ALA A 35 21.26 -0.80 0.43
CA ALA A 35 22.23 -0.58 1.50
C ALA A 35 21.82 0.55 2.46
N ASN A 36 21.22 1.62 1.93
CA ASN A 36 20.71 2.71 2.77
C ASN A 36 19.51 2.26 3.61
N LEU A 37 18.58 1.48 3.03
CA LEU A 37 17.48 0.91 3.81
C LEU A 37 17.99 -0.03 4.90
N ALA A 38 18.87 -0.98 4.57
CA ALA A 38 19.46 -1.90 5.53
C ALA A 38 20.14 -1.17 6.71
N GLN A 39 20.94 -0.14 6.41
CA GLN A 39 21.55 0.69 7.45
C GLN A 39 20.50 1.50 8.23
N GLY A 40 19.50 2.07 7.57
CA GLY A 40 18.41 2.80 8.20
C GLY A 40 17.61 1.97 9.21
N ILE A 41 17.39 0.69 8.92
CA ILE A 41 16.76 -0.26 9.84
C ILE A 41 17.59 -0.38 11.13
N VAL A 42 18.90 -0.56 10.99
CA VAL A 42 19.84 -0.65 12.11
C VAL A 42 19.91 0.67 12.88
N ASP A 43 19.91 1.81 12.19
CA ASP A 43 19.98 3.15 12.78
C ASP A 43 18.72 3.49 13.56
N LEU A 44 17.52 3.16 13.06
CA LEU A 44 16.27 3.30 13.78
C LEU A 44 16.27 2.45 15.06
N ALA A 45 16.75 1.20 14.97
CA ALA A 45 16.90 0.35 16.15
C ALA A 45 17.91 0.92 17.16
N ASN A 46 19.02 1.51 16.69
CA ASN A 46 20.02 2.18 17.53
C ASN A 46 19.46 3.46 18.20
N ALA A 47 18.58 4.17 17.50
CA ALA A 47 17.83 5.32 18.04
C ALA A 47 16.75 4.91 19.05
N GLY A 48 16.55 3.61 19.27
CA GLY A 48 15.67 3.08 20.31
C GLY A 48 14.32 2.58 19.81
N ALA A 49 14.08 2.53 18.50
CA ALA A 49 12.85 1.98 17.94
C ALA A 49 12.61 0.55 18.45
N LYS A 50 11.35 0.25 18.80
CA LYS A 50 10.89 -1.07 19.24
C LYS A 50 10.02 -1.78 18.20
N VAL A 51 9.43 -0.99 17.32
CA VAL A 51 8.69 -1.42 16.14
C VAL A 51 9.17 -0.59 14.98
N ILE A 52 9.50 -1.22 13.85
CA ILE A 52 9.88 -0.59 12.60
C ILE A 52 8.91 -1.07 11.52
N THR A 53 8.50 -0.18 10.63
CA THR A 53 7.63 -0.50 9.51
C THR A 53 8.12 0.20 8.25
N ASP A 54 7.97 -0.48 7.11
CA ASP A 54 8.23 0.09 5.79
C ASP A 54 7.18 -0.40 4.77
N ASP A 55 7.15 0.25 3.61
CA ASP A 55 6.27 -0.06 2.50
C ASP A 55 6.99 -0.09 1.13
N ILE A 56 8.29 -0.39 1.13
CA ILE A 56 9.15 -0.29 -0.04
C ILE A 56 9.66 -1.68 -0.44
N ILE A 57 9.97 -1.84 -1.73
CA ILE A 57 10.77 -2.94 -2.27
C ILE A 57 11.69 -2.37 -3.36
N TYR A 58 12.86 -2.98 -3.55
CA TYR A 58 13.72 -2.71 -4.72
C TYR A 58 13.69 -3.87 -5.70
N PHE A 59 13.78 -3.56 -7.00
CA PHE A 59 13.73 -4.57 -8.07
C PHE A 59 14.77 -5.69 -7.93
N ALA A 60 15.98 -5.33 -7.48
CA ALA A 60 17.09 -6.26 -7.30
C ALA A 60 17.17 -6.83 -5.86
N GLU A 61 16.07 -6.87 -5.12
CA GLU A 61 16.02 -7.68 -3.89
C GLU A 61 15.87 -9.16 -4.26
N PRO A 62 16.64 -10.07 -3.63
CA PRO A 62 16.64 -11.46 -4.05
C PRO A 62 15.28 -12.15 -3.76
N MET A 63 14.81 -12.94 -4.73
CA MET A 63 13.61 -13.77 -4.59
C MET A 63 13.89 -15.06 -3.81
N PHE A 64 15.07 -15.65 -4.01
CA PHE A 64 15.42 -16.99 -3.54
C PHE A 64 16.48 -17.01 -2.42
N GLN A 65 16.89 -15.84 -1.93
CA GLN A 65 17.90 -15.67 -0.88
C GLN A 65 17.53 -14.49 0.01
N ASP A 66 18.00 -14.44 1.25
CA ASP A 66 17.89 -13.23 2.05
C ASP A 66 18.90 -12.17 1.58
N GLY A 67 18.38 -11.09 0.99
CA GLY A 67 19.14 -9.88 0.67
C GLY A 67 19.63 -9.14 1.90
N ILE A 68 20.50 -8.15 1.72
CA ILE A 68 21.07 -7.35 2.83
C ILE A 68 20.01 -6.64 3.67
N VAL A 69 18.86 -6.29 3.08
CA VAL A 69 17.74 -5.68 3.82
C VAL A 69 17.07 -6.73 4.72
N ALA A 70 16.82 -7.94 4.21
CA ALA A 70 16.29 -9.05 5.01
C ALA A 70 17.23 -9.42 6.17
N GLN A 71 18.54 -9.44 5.91
CA GLN A 71 19.56 -9.68 6.94
C GLN A 71 19.54 -8.57 8.03
N ALA A 72 19.32 -7.31 7.65
CA ALA A 72 19.15 -6.22 8.62
C ALA A 72 17.86 -6.35 9.44
N VAL A 73 16.75 -6.80 8.83
CA VAL A 73 15.51 -7.14 9.53
C VAL A 73 15.76 -8.22 10.58
N ASP A 74 16.41 -9.31 10.20
CA ASP A 74 16.74 -10.41 11.12
C ASP A 74 17.69 -9.94 12.24
N GLN A 75 18.64 -9.07 11.93
CA GLN A 75 19.55 -8.48 12.90
C GLN A 75 18.81 -7.66 13.97
N VAL A 76 17.85 -6.81 13.59
CA VAL A 76 17.09 -6.01 14.57
C VAL A 76 16.04 -6.83 15.30
N ASN A 77 15.47 -7.85 14.66
CA ASN A 77 14.61 -8.82 15.33
C ASN A 77 15.35 -9.54 16.47
N ALA A 78 16.58 -10.01 16.23
CA ALA A 78 17.42 -10.63 17.26
C ALA A 78 17.75 -9.68 18.43
N ARG A 79 17.62 -8.36 18.22
CA ARG A 79 17.78 -7.31 19.25
C ARG A 79 16.46 -6.96 19.96
N GLY A 80 15.36 -7.65 19.64
CA GLY A 80 14.05 -7.45 20.23
C GLY A 80 13.16 -6.42 19.52
N VAL A 81 13.52 -5.98 18.31
CA VAL A 81 12.74 -5.01 17.53
C VAL A 81 11.80 -5.74 16.57
N SER A 82 10.51 -5.42 16.62
CA SER A 82 9.55 -5.99 15.66
C SER A 82 9.60 -5.24 14.34
N TYR A 83 9.73 -5.94 13.22
CA TYR A 83 9.75 -5.38 11.88
C TYR A 83 8.50 -5.79 11.08
N PHE A 84 7.91 -4.84 10.36
CA PHE A 84 6.74 -5.04 9.51
C PHE A 84 7.01 -4.48 8.12
N SER A 85 6.64 -5.21 7.06
CA SER A 85 6.80 -4.76 5.68
C SER A 85 5.51 -4.97 4.89
N ALA A 86 5.21 -4.07 3.96
CA ALA A 86 4.07 -4.21 3.07
C ALA A 86 4.25 -5.42 2.14
N ALA A 87 3.18 -6.19 1.91
CA ALA A 87 3.26 -7.40 1.07
C ALA A 87 3.53 -7.13 -0.42
N GLN A 88 3.46 -5.88 -0.88
CA GLN A 88 3.42 -5.44 -2.29
C GLN A 88 2.02 -5.53 -2.92
N ASN A 89 1.85 -4.93 -4.12
CA ASN A 89 0.56 -4.70 -4.76
C ASN A 89 0.44 -5.43 -6.12
N ASP A 90 1.05 -6.59 -6.25
CA ASP A 90 1.26 -7.30 -7.52
C ASP A 90 0.37 -8.55 -7.69
N GLY A 91 -0.40 -8.90 -6.65
CA GLY A 91 -1.37 -10.00 -6.65
C GLY A 91 -0.69 -11.35 -6.85
N ARG A 92 -0.90 -11.94 -8.03
CA ARG A 92 -0.28 -13.21 -8.45
C ARG A 92 0.36 -13.10 -9.84
N ARG A 93 0.57 -11.88 -10.36
CA ARG A 93 0.99 -11.64 -11.74
C ARG A 93 2.45 -12.04 -11.95
N SER A 94 2.64 -13.31 -12.30
CA SER A 94 3.96 -13.92 -12.33
C SER A 94 4.00 -15.19 -13.17
N TYR A 95 5.20 -15.45 -13.68
CA TYR A 95 5.59 -16.73 -14.24
C TYR A 95 6.64 -17.38 -13.35
N GLU A 96 6.58 -18.70 -13.14
CA GLU A 96 7.70 -19.44 -12.57
C GLU A 96 7.83 -20.84 -13.15
N SER A 97 9.06 -21.25 -13.47
CA SER A 97 9.35 -22.63 -13.87
C SER A 97 10.85 -22.91 -13.93
N PRO A 98 11.29 -24.17 -13.98
CA PRO A 98 12.64 -24.51 -14.41
C PRO A 98 12.90 -24.04 -15.85
N PHE A 99 14.14 -23.74 -16.21
CA PHE A 99 14.46 -23.50 -17.62
C PHE A 99 14.22 -24.78 -18.44
N ARG A 100 13.25 -24.70 -19.36
CA ARG A 100 12.98 -25.72 -20.37
C ARG A 100 13.70 -25.36 -21.67
N PRO A 101 14.69 -26.16 -22.11
CA PRO A 101 15.39 -25.94 -23.37
C PRO A 101 14.45 -26.17 -24.55
N SER A 102 14.18 -25.13 -25.34
CA SER A 102 13.33 -25.24 -26.53
C SER A 102 14.02 -25.92 -27.71
N GLY A 103 15.35 -26.02 -27.71
CA GLY A 103 16.14 -26.39 -28.90
C GLY A 103 16.18 -25.31 -29.99
N PHE A 104 15.50 -24.17 -29.79
CA PHE A 104 15.53 -23.00 -30.65
C PHE A 104 16.33 -21.87 -30.01
N GLY A 105 16.85 -20.97 -30.84
CA GLY A 105 17.66 -19.85 -30.40
C GLY A 105 18.44 -19.24 -31.56
N PHE A 106 19.48 -18.48 -31.23
CA PHE A 106 20.39 -17.92 -32.22
C PHE A 106 21.84 -18.32 -31.92
N ASP A 107 22.67 -18.39 -32.96
CA ASP A 107 24.11 -18.56 -32.77
C ASP A 107 24.75 -17.23 -32.40
N PHE A 108 25.49 -17.22 -31.29
CA PHE A 108 26.34 -16.10 -30.93
C PHE A 108 27.70 -16.60 -30.46
N GLY A 109 28.70 -16.42 -31.32
CA GLY A 109 30.07 -16.89 -31.07
C GLY A 109 30.21 -18.41 -31.15
N GLY A 110 29.45 -19.08 -32.03
CA GLY A 110 29.52 -20.53 -32.20
C GLY A 110 28.82 -21.33 -31.08
N LYS A 111 28.01 -20.66 -30.26
CA LYS A 111 27.17 -21.26 -29.22
C LYS A 111 25.72 -20.88 -29.49
N LEU A 112 24.82 -21.88 -29.35
CA LEU A 112 23.39 -21.63 -29.30
C LEU A 112 23.04 -20.87 -28.02
N ARG A 113 22.47 -19.67 -28.17
CA ARG A 113 21.80 -18.92 -27.10
C ARG A 113 20.33 -19.33 -27.14
N GLU A 114 19.97 -20.19 -26.20
CA GLU A 114 18.78 -21.01 -26.30
C GLU A 114 17.58 -20.32 -25.66
N PHE A 115 16.43 -20.36 -26.35
CA PHE A 115 15.19 -19.80 -25.83
C PHE A 115 14.53 -20.76 -24.86
N HIS A 116 13.89 -20.19 -23.85
CA HIS A 116 13.01 -20.91 -22.94
C HIS A 116 11.73 -21.35 -23.66
N ASP A 117 11.32 -22.58 -23.43
CA ASP A 117 9.99 -23.09 -23.76
C ASP A 117 9.01 -22.83 -22.61
N PHE A 118 8.02 -21.96 -22.83
CA PHE A 118 6.97 -21.63 -21.89
C PHE A 118 5.85 -22.68 -21.83
N ASP A 119 5.70 -23.55 -22.83
CA ASP A 119 4.72 -24.64 -22.75
C ASP A 119 5.23 -25.72 -21.77
N PRO A 120 4.46 -26.11 -20.73
CA PRO A 120 4.80 -27.27 -19.91
C PRO A 120 4.43 -28.61 -20.58
N GLY A 121 3.73 -28.56 -21.71
CA GLY A 121 3.28 -29.70 -22.51
C GLY A 121 4.31 -30.23 -23.51
N PRO A 122 3.87 -31.00 -24.52
CA PRO A 122 4.73 -31.58 -25.54
C PRO A 122 5.04 -30.65 -26.73
N ASP A 123 4.28 -29.56 -26.89
CA ASP A 123 4.55 -28.55 -27.91
C ASP A 123 5.63 -27.58 -27.40
N ILE A 124 6.15 -26.74 -28.30
CA ILE A 124 7.19 -25.77 -27.95
C ILE A 124 6.63 -24.37 -28.21
N ASP A 125 6.60 -23.55 -27.16
CA ASP A 125 6.22 -22.14 -27.25
C ASP A 125 7.29 -21.26 -26.61
N THR A 126 8.06 -20.56 -27.43
CA THR A 126 9.13 -19.67 -26.94
C THR A 126 8.64 -18.24 -26.67
N CYS A 127 7.34 -17.99 -26.77
CA CYS A 127 6.75 -16.67 -26.60
C CYS A 127 5.81 -16.68 -25.39
N GLN A 128 5.92 -15.67 -24.53
CA GLN A 128 4.87 -15.35 -23.58
C GLN A 128 4.26 -14.00 -23.92
N GLN A 129 2.99 -14.00 -24.30
CA GLN A 129 2.23 -12.81 -24.60
C GLN A 129 1.81 -12.06 -23.34
N ILE A 130 2.03 -10.75 -23.38
CA ILE A 130 1.57 -9.81 -22.37
C ILE A 130 0.89 -8.63 -23.06
N THR A 131 -0.20 -8.11 -22.49
CA THR A 131 -0.88 -6.93 -23.01
C THR A 131 -0.60 -5.73 -22.12
N VAL A 132 0.05 -4.72 -22.70
CA VAL A 132 0.35 -3.43 -22.04
C VAL A 132 -0.63 -2.38 -22.57
N PRO A 133 -1.55 -1.85 -21.74
CA PRO A 133 -2.52 -0.85 -22.18
C PRO A 133 -1.85 0.46 -22.63
N VAL A 134 -2.58 1.27 -23.39
CA VAL A 134 -2.11 2.58 -23.85
C VAL A 134 -1.78 3.50 -22.66
N GLY A 135 -0.60 4.11 -22.70
CA GLY A 135 -0.13 5.05 -21.69
C GLY A 135 0.39 4.38 -20.40
N GLU A 136 0.47 3.05 -20.37
CA GLU A 136 0.94 2.30 -19.20
C GLU A 136 2.41 1.86 -19.34
N GLY A 137 3.05 1.67 -18.18
CA GLY A 137 4.45 1.24 -18.07
C GLY A 137 4.57 -0.18 -17.54
N LEU A 138 5.24 -1.05 -18.30
CA LEU A 138 5.69 -2.36 -17.88
C LEU A 138 6.93 -2.24 -16.98
N ASN A 139 6.87 -2.90 -15.81
CA ASN A 139 8.04 -3.18 -14.97
C ASN A 139 8.02 -4.66 -14.63
N LEU A 140 8.90 -5.44 -15.25
CA LEU A 140 9.00 -6.88 -15.03
C LEU A 140 10.36 -7.19 -14.42
N VAL A 141 10.36 -7.86 -13.26
CA VAL A 141 11.58 -8.33 -12.61
C VAL A 141 11.70 -9.82 -12.90
N PHE A 142 12.85 -10.24 -13.41
CA PHE A 142 13.18 -11.63 -13.71
C PHE A 142 14.36 -12.07 -12.86
N GLN A 143 14.24 -13.20 -12.16
CA GLN A 143 15.32 -13.79 -11.37
C GLN A 143 15.32 -15.31 -11.52
N TRP A 144 16.45 -15.95 -11.21
CA TRP A 144 16.60 -17.41 -11.26
C TRP A 144 17.38 -17.93 -10.06
N ASP A 145 17.29 -19.23 -9.80
CA ASP A 145 17.80 -19.88 -8.60
C ASP A 145 19.33 -20.00 -8.59
N GLN A 146 19.98 -18.86 -8.42
CA GLN A 146 21.41 -18.71 -8.20
C GLN A 146 21.66 -17.74 -7.04
N PRO A 147 22.87 -17.77 -6.42
CA PRO A 147 23.23 -16.82 -5.37
C PRO A 147 23.33 -15.38 -5.90
N PHE A 148 22.89 -14.42 -5.09
CA PHE A 148 23.13 -12.99 -5.32
C PHE A 148 24.52 -12.62 -4.80
N ALA A 149 25.40 -12.13 -5.68
CA ALA A 149 26.73 -11.66 -5.32
C ALA A 149 26.69 -10.49 -4.31
N SER A 150 25.71 -9.58 -4.46
CA SER A 150 25.54 -8.41 -3.59
C SER A 150 25.00 -8.75 -2.20
N ALA A 151 24.33 -9.91 -2.05
CA ALA A 151 23.76 -10.38 -0.79
C ALA A 151 24.62 -11.44 -0.07
N THR A 152 25.53 -12.08 -0.81
CA THR A 152 26.30 -13.22 -0.33
C THR A 152 27.58 -12.80 0.38
N ILE A 153 27.79 -13.32 1.60
CA ILE A 153 29.08 -13.21 2.30
C ILE A 153 30.16 -13.94 1.47
N GLY A 154 31.08 -13.18 0.87
CA GLY A 154 32.13 -13.69 -0.01
C GLY A 154 31.86 -13.53 -1.51
N GLY A 155 30.70 -12.97 -1.90
CA GLY A 155 30.43 -12.52 -3.27
C GLY A 155 30.18 -13.63 -4.28
N ALA A 156 29.70 -14.82 -3.86
CA ALA A 156 29.26 -15.83 -4.81
C ALA A 156 28.04 -15.31 -5.58
N GLY A 157 28.15 -15.25 -6.91
CA GLY A 157 27.09 -14.81 -7.82
C GLY A 157 26.60 -15.91 -8.74
N SER A 158 25.84 -15.53 -9.76
CA SER A 158 25.25 -16.44 -10.73
C SER A 158 26.28 -17.18 -11.56
N GLN A 159 26.06 -18.48 -11.77
CA GLN A 159 26.84 -19.28 -12.74
C GLN A 159 26.28 -19.21 -14.15
N SER A 160 25.10 -18.61 -14.31
CA SER A 160 24.36 -18.49 -15.56
C SER A 160 24.17 -17.04 -15.94
N ASP A 161 24.10 -16.80 -17.24
CA ASP A 161 23.75 -15.53 -17.85
C ASP A 161 22.39 -15.72 -18.53
N MET A 162 21.37 -15.01 -18.05
CA MET A 162 19.99 -15.21 -18.50
C MET A 162 19.41 -13.88 -18.94
N ASP A 163 18.97 -13.79 -20.19
CA ASP A 163 18.37 -12.58 -20.72
C ASP A 163 16.84 -12.71 -20.76
N ILE A 164 16.16 -11.58 -20.71
CA ILE A 164 14.73 -11.48 -20.98
C ILE A 164 14.45 -10.27 -21.88
N LEU A 165 13.74 -10.51 -22.97
CA LEU A 165 13.50 -9.50 -24.00
C LEU A 165 12.01 -9.32 -24.26
N LEU A 166 11.59 -8.06 -24.36
CA LEU A 166 10.29 -7.68 -24.89
C LEU A 166 10.35 -7.60 -26.42
N THR A 167 9.36 -8.17 -27.07
CA THR A 167 9.23 -8.29 -28.52
C THR A 167 7.84 -7.88 -28.99
N ASN A 168 7.63 -7.85 -30.31
CA ASN A 168 6.26 -7.86 -30.85
C ASN A 168 5.49 -9.13 -30.41
N ALA A 169 4.16 -9.13 -30.55
CA ALA A 169 3.27 -10.24 -30.17
C ALA A 169 3.66 -11.61 -30.77
N ALA A 170 4.37 -11.61 -31.90
CA ALA A 170 4.80 -12.81 -32.58
C ALA A 170 6.22 -13.28 -32.21
N CYS A 171 6.89 -12.62 -31.26
CA CYS A 171 8.26 -12.94 -30.85
C CYS A 171 9.30 -12.96 -32.00
N THR A 172 9.12 -12.07 -32.98
CA THR A 172 9.98 -11.97 -34.18
C THR A 172 10.77 -10.67 -34.28
N VAL A 173 10.38 -9.62 -33.55
CA VAL A 173 11.06 -8.31 -33.57
C VAL A 173 11.32 -7.85 -32.14
N PHE A 174 12.60 -7.59 -31.83
CA PHE A 174 13.05 -7.10 -30.53
C PHE A 174 12.94 -5.58 -30.42
N PHE A 175 12.48 -5.08 -29.28
CA PHE A 175 12.52 -3.65 -28.98
C PHE A 175 13.84 -3.33 -28.25
N ASN A 176 14.84 -2.84 -28.99
CA ASN A 176 16.18 -2.53 -28.44
C ASN A 176 16.38 -1.04 -28.09
N ASP A 177 15.52 -0.15 -28.59
CA ASP A 177 15.72 1.31 -28.59
C ASP A 177 14.84 2.08 -27.59
N ARG A 178 13.94 1.41 -26.86
CA ARG A 178 12.93 2.07 -25.98
C ARG A 178 12.93 1.61 -24.52
N GLY A 179 13.96 0.88 -24.08
CA GLY A 179 13.80 0.00 -22.91
C GLY A 179 12.90 -1.19 -23.29
N GLY A 180 13.12 -2.35 -22.69
CA GLY A 180 12.52 -3.60 -23.18
C GLY A 180 13.47 -4.79 -23.17
N GLN A 181 14.65 -4.66 -22.56
CA GLN A 181 15.61 -5.74 -22.45
C GLN A 181 16.16 -5.75 -21.02
N GLY A 182 16.26 -6.95 -20.46
CA GLY A 182 17.26 -7.27 -19.47
C GLY A 182 18.24 -8.25 -20.11
N GLY A 183 19.50 -7.87 -20.20
CA GLY A 183 20.55 -8.65 -20.85
C GLY A 183 21.92 -8.19 -20.37
N GLU A 184 22.01 -7.93 -19.07
CA GLU A 184 23.28 -7.68 -18.41
C GLU A 184 24.02 -9.01 -18.25
N ASN A 185 25.35 -8.99 -18.32
CA ASN A 185 26.11 -10.20 -18.06
C ASN A 185 26.06 -10.55 -16.56
N ASN A 186 25.31 -11.59 -16.22
CA ASN A 186 25.11 -11.97 -14.82
C ASN A 186 26.16 -12.98 -14.31
N LEU A 187 27.11 -13.44 -15.12
CA LEU A 187 28.15 -14.38 -14.66
C LEU A 187 29.00 -13.77 -13.53
N GLY A 188 28.90 -14.37 -12.34
CA GLY A 188 29.53 -13.89 -11.12
C GLY A 188 28.85 -12.69 -10.46
N ASN A 189 27.74 -12.20 -11.03
CA ASN A 189 26.95 -11.07 -10.52
C ASN A 189 25.58 -11.56 -10.00
N ASP A 190 24.68 -10.63 -9.70
CA ASP A 190 23.33 -10.95 -9.23
C ASP A 190 22.47 -11.56 -10.35
N PRO A 191 21.71 -12.64 -10.07
CA PRO A 191 20.81 -13.28 -11.03
C PRO A 191 19.49 -12.52 -11.16
N VAL A 192 19.57 -11.31 -11.70
CA VAL A 192 18.43 -10.43 -11.89
C VAL A 192 18.51 -9.71 -13.24
N GLU A 193 17.37 -9.67 -13.90
CA GLU A 193 17.13 -8.80 -15.04
C GLU A 193 15.85 -7.99 -14.81
N VAL A 194 15.83 -6.76 -15.35
CA VAL A 194 14.68 -5.87 -15.21
C VAL A 194 14.28 -5.34 -16.58
N VAL A 195 13.05 -5.66 -17.00
CA VAL A 195 12.47 -5.10 -18.22
C VAL A 195 11.57 -3.93 -17.85
N GLN A 196 11.95 -2.74 -18.31
CA GLN A 196 11.13 -1.54 -18.21
C GLN A 196 10.74 -1.04 -19.60
N PHE A 197 9.45 -0.82 -19.82
CA PHE A 197 8.94 -0.36 -21.11
C PHE A 197 7.70 0.53 -20.90
N SER A 198 7.55 1.59 -21.70
CA SER A 198 6.35 2.43 -21.70
C SER A 198 5.60 2.29 -23.02
N ASN A 199 4.32 1.89 -22.97
CA ASN A 199 3.50 1.83 -24.16
C ASN A 199 2.89 3.21 -24.49
N GLU A 200 3.62 3.99 -25.28
CA GLU A 200 3.12 5.29 -25.79
C GLU A 200 2.18 5.14 -27.01
N GLY A 201 2.06 3.92 -27.56
CA GLY A 201 1.20 3.58 -28.69
C GLY A 201 -0.20 3.10 -28.26
N PRO A 202 -1.04 2.62 -29.19
CA PRO A 202 -2.29 1.97 -28.83
C PRO A 202 -2.05 0.76 -27.93
N ALA A 203 -3.09 0.33 -27.19
CA ALA A 203 -3.04 -0.92 -26.43
C ALA A 203 -2.58 -2.06 -27.35
N THR A 204 -1.49 -2.73 -26.97
CA THR A 204 -0.76 -3.66 -27.83
C THR A 204 -0.38 -4.89 -27.03
N THR A 205 -0.55 -6.06 -27.62
CA THR A 205 0.03 -7.31 -27.14
C THR A 205 1.48 -7.37 -27.58
N PHE A 206 2.36 -7.68 -26.64
CA PHE A 206 3.79 -7.86 -26.80
C PHE A 206 4.14 -9.31 -26.50
N GLY A 207 5.31 -9.76 -26.95
CA GLY A 207 5.87 -11.05 -26.57
C GLY A 207 7.02 -10.86 -25.59
N LEU A 208 7.25 -11.87 -24.76
CA LEU A 208 8.43 -12.01 -23.92
C LEU A 208 9.18 -13.27 -24.34
N ILE A 209 10.50 -13.17 -24.43
CA ILE A 209 11.40 -14.31 -24.65
C ILE A 209 12.40 -14.32 -23.50
N ILE A 210 12.61 -15.50 -22.90
CA ILE A 210 13.72 -15.74 -21.95
C ILE A 210 14.80 -16.52 -22.68
N ILE A 211 16.05 -16.12 -22.51
CA ILE A 211 17.21 -16.68 -23.21
C ILE A 211 18.20 -17.17 -22.16
N ARG A 212 18.64 -18.43 -22.26
CA ARG A 212 19.86 -18.87 -21.59
C ARG A 212 21.04 -18.44 -22.44
N PHE A 213 21.65 -17.32 -22.05
CA PHE A 213 22.77 -16.77 -22.79
C PHE A 213 24.02 -17.61 -22.56
N ASP A 214 24.49 -17.80 -21.32
CA ASP A 214 25.63 -18.68 -21.00
C ASP A 214 25.43 -19.41 -19.66
N GLY A 215 26.29 -20.41 -19.41
CA GLY A 215 26.24 -21.19 -18.18
C GLY A 215 25.12 -22.24 -18.11
N PRO A 216 24.95 -22.89 -16.94
CA PRO A 216 23.99 -23.98 -16.75
C PRO A 216 22.53 -23.47 -16.78
N ALA A 217 21.61 -24.36 -17.14
CA ALA A 217 20.18 -24.06 -17.06
C ALA A 217 19.72 -23.94 -15.58
N PRO A 218 19.06 -22.84 -15.17
CA PRO A 218 18.52 -22.72 -13.83
C PRO A 218 17.41 -23.75 -13.54
N GLY A 219 17.36 -24.24 -12.30
CA GLY A 219 16.37 -25.19 -11.82
C GLY A 219 15.03 -24.53 -11.46
N LEU A 220 15.03 -23.22 -11.21
CA LEU A 220 13.84 -22.41 -11.04
C LEU A 220 14.13 -20.99 -11.52
N MET A 221 13.19 -20.42 -12.26
CA MET A 221 13.19 -19.04 -12.69
C MET A 221 11.84 -18.42 -12.37
N LYS A 222 11.79 -17.10 -12.22
CA LYS A 222 10.60 -16.37 -11.86
C LYS A 222 10.57 -14.98 -12.47
N THR A 223 9.44 -14.62 -13.08
CA THR A 223 9.12 -13.24 -13.43
C THR A 223 8.02 -12.72 -12.50
N VAL A 224 8.14 -11.47 -12.06
CA VAL A 224 7.10 -10.75 -11.33
C VAL A 224 6.80 -9.45 -12.07
N LEU A 225 5.54 -9.29 -12.45
CA LEU A 225 5.05 -8.05 -13.06
C LEU A 225 4.69 -7.07 -11.94
N LEU A 226 5.52 -6.04 -11.78
CA LEU A 226 5.31 -4.98 -10.82
C LEU A 226 4.36 -3.94 -11.41
N ASP A 227 3.10 -4.03 -11.05
CA ASP A 227 2.08 -3.18 -11.64
C ASP A 227 2.06 -1.81 -10.99
N ARG A 228 2.50 -0.84 -11.79
CA ARG A 228 2.48 0.58 -11.45
C ARG A 228 1.57 1.34 -12.42
N SER A 229 0.62 0.63 -13.05
CA SER A 229 -0.32 1.21 -13.99
C SER A 229 -1.17 2.31 -13.33
N ARG A 230 -1.48 3.33 -14.11
CA ARG A 230 -2.17 4.54 -13.65
C ARG A 230 -3.67 4.49 -13.90
N ALA A 231 -4.10 3.76 -14.93
CA ALA A 231 -5.49 3.71 -15.37
C ALA A 231 -5.97 2.30 -15.74
N ALA A 232 -5.12 1.44 -16.30
CA ALA A 232 -5.50 0.10 -16.74
C ALA A 232 -4.42 -0.94 -16.44
N GLN A 233 -4.86 -2.11 -15.95
CA GLN A 233 -3.99 -3.20 -15.54
C GLN A 233 -3.29 -3.86 -16.75
N ILE A 234 -2.01 -4.20 -16.58
CA ILE A 234 -1.25 -5.06 -17.52
C ILE A 234 -1.63 -6.52 -17.27
N THR A 235 -1.81 -7.31 -18.34
CA THR A 235 -2.15 -8.74 -18.28
C THR A 235 -1.04 -9.63 -18.83
N ILE A 236 -0.90 -10.81 -18.22
CA ILE A 236 -0.13 -11.94 -18.76
C ILE A 236 -1.15 -12.82 -19.48
N ASP A 237 -1.03 -12.92 -20.80
CA ASP A 237 -2.08 -13.48 -21.65
C ASP A 237 -1.93 -15.00 -21.84
N GLU A 238 -0.72 -15.52 -21.65
CA GLU A 238 -0.41 -16.95 -21.70
C GLU A 238 0.64 -17.37 -20.66
N PHE A 239 0.56 -18.63 -20.25
CA PHE A 239 1.44 -19.24 -19.26
C PHE A 239 1.50 -18.50 -17.91
N ASP A 240 0.47 -17.75 -17.52
CA ASP A 240 0.37 -17.16 -16.19
C ASP A 240 0.29 -18.26 -15.12
N THR A 241 1.39 -18.48 -14.41
CA THR A 241 1.44 -19.49 -13.33
C THR A 241 0.65 -19.08 -12.11
N ARG A 242 0.32 -17.78 -11.98
CA ARG A 242 -0.35 -17.23 -10.80
C ARG A 242 0.37 -17.55 -9.48
N SER A 243 1.69 -17.65 -9.53
CA SER A 243 2.52 -17.95 -8.37
C SER A 243 2.68 -16.72 -7.46
N GLY A 244 3.39 -16.87 -6.33
CA GLY A 244 3.58 -15.79 -5.37
C GLY A 244 4.33 -14.60 -5.96
N THR A 245 3.98 -13.38 -5.57
CA THR A 245 4.68 -12.14 -5.97
C THR A 245 5.28 -11.39 -4.78
N SER A 246 5.16 -11.92 -3.57
CA SER A 246 5.79 -11.36 -2.36
C SER A 246 7.18 -11.97 -2.17
N TYR A 247 8.22 -11.15 -2.25
CA TYR A 247 9.63 -11.54 -2.15
C TYR A 247 10.50 -10.44 -1.53
N GLY A 248 11.80 -10.70 -1.37
CA GLY A 248 12.74 -9.76 -0.75
C GLY A 248 12.57 -9.68 0.77
N HIS A 249 12.87 -8.54 1.37
CA HIS A 249 12.92 -8.40 2.83
C HIS A 249 11.56 -8.51 3.55
N LEU A 250 10.43 -8.37 2.86
CA LEU A 250 9.14 -8.71 3.47
C LEU A 250 9.06 -10.20 3.83
N ASN A 251 9.79 -11.05 3.11
CA ASN A 251 9.91 -12.47 3.39
C ASN A 251 10.98 -12.77 4.46
N ALA A 252 11.64 -11.78 5.07
CA ALA A 252 12.65 -12.01 6.11
C ALA A 252 12.12 -12.92 7.24
N GLN A 253 12.99 -13.77 7.79
CA GLN A 253 12.60 -14.75 8.81
C GLN A 253 12.11 -14.08 10.10
N GLY A 254 12.77 -12.99 10.50
CA GLY A 254 12.45 -12.15 11.65
C GLY A 254 11.48 -11.00 11.34
N GLY A 255 10.90 -10.96 10.14
CA GLY A 255 9.93 -9.94 9.72
C GLY A 255 8.49 -10.43 9.75
N LEU A 256 7.55 -9.50 9.56
CA LEU A 256 6.14 -9.80 9.34
C LEU A 256 5.61 -9.00 8.15
N GLY A 257 5.31 -9.70 7.05
CA GLY A 257 4.67 -9.15 5.86
C GLY A 257 3.17 -8.94 6.05
N VAL A 258 2.64 -7.82 5.56
CA VAL A 258 1.25 -7.40 5.78
C VAL A 258 0.54 -7.13 4.45
N GLY A 259 -0.51 -7.91 4.17
CA GLY A 259 -1.44 -7.69 3.06
C GLY A 259 -2.52 -6.66 3.38
N ALA A 260 -3.35 -6.32 2.39
CA ALA A 260 -4.37 -5.26 2.50
C ALA A 260 -5.81 -5.78 2.38
N ALA A 261 -6.71 -5.22 3.18
CA ALA A 261 -8.15 -5.36 3.05
C ALA A 261 -8.81 -3.98 3.08
N PHE A 262 -9.74 -3.70 2.15
CA PHE A 262 -10.43 -2.42 2.19
C PHE A 262 -11.23 -2.31 3.48
N TYR A 263 -11.03 -1.22 4.24
CA TYR A 263 -11.64 -1.10 5.56
C TYR A 263 -13.17 -1.28 5.53
N ARG A 264 -13.86 -0.87 4.45
CA ARG A 264 -15.31 -1.07 4.28
C ARG A 264 -15.74 -2.51 4.00
N GLU A 265 -14.80 -3.34 3.57
CA GLU A 265 -14.99 -4.77 3.34
C GLU A 265 -14.46 -5.60 4.52
N THR A 266 -14.39 -4.99 5.70
CA THR A 266 -14.11 -5.68 6.97
C THR A 266 -15.39 -5.84 7.80
N PRO A 267 -15.44 -6.81 8.74
CA PRO A 267 -16.64 -7.07 9.54
C PRO A 267 -17.18 -5.85 10.29
N ALA A 268 -16.28 -4.96 10.75
CA ALA A 268 -16.63 -3.73 11.45
C ALA A 268 -17.51 -2.77 10.61
N PHE A 269 -17.47 -2.87 9.27
CA PHE A 269 -18.22 -2.01 8.36
C PHE A 269 -19.35 -2.74 7.61
N GLY A 270 -19.68 -3.97 8.02
CA GLY A 270 -20.92 -4.63 7.64
C GLY A 270 -20.85 -5.58 6.43
N THR A 271 -19.80 -6.38 6.30
CA THR A 271 -19.78 -7.47 5.31
C THR A 271 -20.82 -8.54 5.62
N THR A 272 -21.45 -9.11 4.57
CA THR A 272 -22.42 -10.22 4.69
C THR A 272 -22.02 -11.34 3.71
N PRO A 273 -21.60 -12.53 4.19
CA PRO A 273 -21.29 -12.86 5.58
C PRO A 273 -20.17 -11.97 6.16
N PRO A 274 -20.01 -11.88 7.50
CA PRO A 274 -19.01 -11.02 8.16
C PRO A 274 -17.59 -11.59 8.03
N VAL A 275 -17.19 -11.86 6.78
CA VAL A 275 -15.87 -12.36 6.40
C VAL A 275 -15.14 -11.19 5.73
N PRO A 276 -13.91 -10.86 6.12
CA PRO A 276 -13.15 -9.81 5.46
C PRO A 276 -12.75 -10.23 4.05
N ARG A 277 -12.59 -9.26 3.15
CA ARG A 277 -12.10 -9.51 1.78
C ARG A 277 -10.69 -8.97 1.61
N ILE A 278 -9.80 -9.80 1.06
CA ILE A 278 -8.47 -9.37 0.66
C ILE A 278 -8.54 -8.53 -0.62
N GLN A 279 -7.72 -7.49 -0.69
CA GLN A 279 -7.56 -6.69 -1.89
C GLN A 279 -6.95 -7.54 -3.02
N ALA A 280 -7.53 -7.45 -4.22
CA ALA A 280 -7.08 -8.23 -5.38
C ALA A 280 -5.62 -7.93 -5.79
N PHE A 281 -5.13 -6.73 -5.47
CA PHE A 281 -3.72 -6.36 -5.70
C PHE A 281 -2.78 -6.88 -4.61
N SER A 282 -3.26 -7.22 -3.40
CA SER A 282 -2.37 -7.66 -2.31
C SER A 282 -1.61 -8.89 -2.74
N SER A 283 -0.28 -8.79 -2.80
CA SER A 283 0.58 -9.86 -3.30
C SER A 283 0.46 -11.13 -2.46
N ALA A 284 0.46 -12.28 -3.14
CA ALA A 284 0.54 -13.58 -2.51
C ALA A 284 2.00 -13.95 -2.22
N GLY A 285 2.26 -14.72 -1.18
CA GLY A 285 3.58 -15.29 -0.89
C GLY A 285 3.77 -16.67 -1.51
N GLY A 286 4.64 -17.47 -0.88
CA GLY A 286 4.99 -18.81 -1.36
C GLY A 286 6.24 -18.85 -2.25
N VAL A 287 6.96 -17.74 -2.38
CA VAL A 287 8.30 -17.72 -3.00
C VAL A 287 9.30 -18.37 -2.04
N PRO A 288 10.01 -19.45 -2.45
CA PRO A 288 10.89 -20.18 -1.54
C PRO A 288 12.24 -19.48 -1.35
N THR A 289 12.77 -19.54 -0.13
CA THR A 289 14.20 -19.32 0.10
C THR A 289 14.95 -20.61 -0.25
N LEU A 290 15.89 -20.51 -1.20
CA LEU A 290 16.68 -21.61 -1.73
C LEU A 290 18.15 -21.55 -1.32
N PHE A 291 18.64 -20.38 -0.88
CA PHE A 291 20.04 -20.16 -0.52
C PHE A 291 20.16 -19.55 0.88
N ASP A 292 21.22 -19.93 1.60
CA ASP A 292 21.62 -19.24 2.83
C ASP A 292 22.33 -17.91 2.53
N ALA A 293 22.67 -17.13 3.58
CA ALA A 293 23.37 -15.85 3.43
C ALA A 293 24.81 -15.97 2.89
N ALA A 294 25.37 -17.18 2.84
CA ALA A 294 26.67 -17.47 2.22
C ALA A 294 26.53 -17.98 0.78
N GLY A 295 25.32 -17.96 0.21
CA GLY A 295 25.05 -18.38 -1.17
C GLY A 295 25.06 -19.90 -1.36
N ASN A 296 25.06 -20.69 -0.28
CA ASN A 296 24.96 -22.15 -0.40
C ASN A 296 23.50 -22.54 -0.60
N ARG A 297 23.26 -23.44 -1.56
CA ARG A 297 21.92 -23.98 -1.78
C ARG A 297 21.48 -24.78 -0.56
N LEU A 298 20.30 -24.48 -0.05
CA LEU A 298 19.69 -25.20 1.05
C LEU A 298 19.33 -26.62 0.60
N PRO A 299 19.55 -27.64 1.44
CA PRO A 299 19.18 -29.02 1.11
C PRO A 299 17.66 -29.20 1.00
N VAL A 300 16.89 -28.34 1.68
CA VAL A 300 15.43 -28.28 1.60
C VAL A 300 15.01 -26.83 1.39
N PRO A 301 14.21 -26.51 0.35
CA PRO A 301 13.62 -25.20 0.17
C PRO A 301 12.82 -24.77 1.40
N GLN A 302 12.98 -23.51 1.81
CA GLN A 302 12.22 -22.94 2.93
C GLN A 302 11.06 -22.09 2.41
N PHE A 303 9.85 -22.46 2.77
CA PHE A 303 8.65 -21.65 2.52
C PHE A 303 8.27 -20.94 3.80
N ARG A 304 8.39 -19.60 3.80
CA ARG A 304 8.04 -18.78 4.96
C ARG A 304 6.56 -18.42 4.93
N GLN A 305 5.93 -18.41 6.10
CA GLN A 305 4.52 -18.07 6.26
C GLN A 305 4.31 -16.55 6.13
N GLN A 306 4.50 -16.04 4.91
CA GLN A 306 4.40 -14.64 4.52
C GLN A 306 3.53 -14.50 3.26
N PRO A 307 2.82 -13.37 3.06
CA PRO A 307 2.50 -12.40 4.10
C PRO A 307 1.75 -13.08 5.25
N ALA A 308 2.01 -12.64 6.48
CA ALA A 308 1.51 -13.34 7.66
C ALA A 308 0.15 -12.84 8.12
N LEU A 309 -0.21 -11.60 7.80
CA LEU A 309 -1.45 -10.97 8.24
C LEU A 309 -1.99 -10.05 7.14
N VAL A 310 -3.26 -9.69 7.26
CA VAL A 310 -3.90 -8.63 6.51
C VAL A 310 -4.31 -7.51 7.46
N ALA A 311 -4.17 -6.26 7.01
CA ALA A 311 -4.60 -5.10 7.77
C ALA A 311 -5.43 -4.12 6.90
N PRO A 312 -6.20 -3.20 7.52
CA PRO A 312 -7.06 -2.28 6.78
C PRO A 312 -6.29 -1.32 5.88
N ASP A 313 -6.76 -1.12 4.65
CA ASP A 313 -6.35 -0.04 3.75
C ASP A 313 -7.53 0.85 3.35
N GLY A 314 -7.27 1.89 2.56
CA GLY A 314 -8.27 2.86 2.15
C GLY A 314 -8.70 3.81 3.27
N VAL A 315 -7.85 4.00 4.27
CA VAL A 315 -8.12 4.83 5.46
C VAL A 315 -7.78 6.29 5.20
N ASN A 316 -8.30 7.20 6.04
CA ASN A 316 -8.01 8.62 5.91
C ASN A 316 -6.57 8.96 6.25
N THR A 317 -6.02 9.92 5.53
CA THR A 317 -4.84 10.71 5.94
C THR A 317 -5.17 12.20 5.77
N THR A 318 -4.31 13.10 6.24
CA THR A 318 -4.57 14.53 6.12
C THR A 318 -4.31 15.09 4.72
N PHE A 319 -3.60 14.35 3.85
CA PHE A 319 -3.09 14.89 2.60
C PHE A 319 -2.96 13.88 1.44
N LEU A 320 -2.82 12.58 1.73
CA LEU A 320 -2.49 11.55 0.75
C LEU A 320 -3.71 10.71 0.38
N GLY A 321 -3.95 10.59 -0.92
CA GLY A 321 -4.99 9.71 -1.44
C GLY A 321 -5.76 10.31 -2.63
N PRO A 322 -6.22 9.46 -3.57
CA PRO A 322 -6.88 9.94 -4.79
C PRO A 322 -8.36 10.28 -4.59
N ILE A 323 -8.99 9.78 -3.53
CA ILE A 323 -10.44 9.84 -3.32
C ILE A 323 -10.79 10.12 -1.85
N ASP A 324 -12.04 10.50 -1.59
CA ASP A 324 -12.66 10.68 -0.26
C ASP A 324 -14.02 9.96 -0.32
N VAL A 325 -14.02 8.68 0.02
CA VAL A 325 -15.16 7.78 -0.15
C VAL A 325 -16.27 8.10 0.88
N GLU A 326 -15.92 8.73 2.00
CA GLU A 326 -16.82 9.08 3.12
C GLU A 326 -17.45 10.48 2.93
N GLY A 327 -16.80 11.33 2.15
CA GLY A 327 -17.13 12.73 1.98
C GLY A 327 -16.93 13.54 3.27
N ASP A 328 -15.87 13.25 4.03
CA ASP A 328 -15.53 13.95 5.28
C ASP A 328 -14.48 15.05 5.09
N GLY A 329 -13.85 15.10 3.92
CA GLY A 329 -12.83 16.09 3.54
C GLY A 329 -11.40 15.61 3.69
N PHE A 330 -11.17 14.35 4.09
CA PHE A 330 -9.85 13.72 4.14
C PHE A 330 -9.67 12.73 2.98
N PRO A 331 -8.52 12.75 2.28
CA PRO A 331 -8.24 11.75 1.27
C PRO A 331 -7.96 10.37 1.87
N ASN A 332 -8.35 9.31 1.15
CA ASN A 332 -8.12 7.92 1.53
C ASN A 332 -6.83 7.37 0.91
N PHE A 333 -5.95 6.81 1.73
CA PHE A 333 -4.71 6.15 1.34
C PHE A 333 -4.91 4.64 1.24
N PHE A 334 -4.54 4.04 0.10
CA PHE A 334 -4.78 2.65 -0.27
C PHE A 334 -3.48 1.87 -0.46
N GLY A 335 -3.59 0.55 -0.51
CA GLY A 335 -2.47 -0.35 -0.77
C GLY A 335 -1.97 -1.03 0.49
N THR A 336 -1.10 -2.02 0.32
CA THR A 336 -0.37 -2.63 1.45
C THR A 336 0.45 -1.60 2.23
N SER A 337 0.83 -0.48 1.58
CA SER A 337 1.45 0.70 2.20
C SER A 337 0.59 1.36 3.28
N ALA A 338 -0.74 1.39 3.12
CA ALA A 338 -1.66 1.88 4.14
C ALA A 338 -2.00 0.80 5.19
N ALA A 339 -1.88 -0.48 4.83
CA ALA A 339 -2.18 -1.60 5.71
C ALA A 339 -1.07 -1.85 6.75
N VAL A 340 0.19 -1.94 6.31
CA VAL A 340 1.34 -2.25 7.18
C VAL A 340 1.49 -1.32 8.42
N PRO A 341 1.30 0.02 8.34
CA PRO A 341 1.39 0.88 9.53
C PRO A 341 0.30 0.59 10.57
N HIS A 342 -0.87 0.04 10.20
CA HIS A 342 -1.85 -0.40 11.20
C HIS A 342 -1.31 -1.56 12.04
N ALA A 343 -0.72 -2.57 11.41
CA ALA A 343 -0.12 -3.70 12.11
C ALA A 343 1.02 -3.25 13.04
N ALA A 344 1.86 -2.33 12.56
CA ALA A 344 2.92 -1.72 13.36
C ALA A 344 2.36 -0.92 14.56
N GLY A 345 1.26 -0.18 14.36
CA GLY A 345 0.56 0.53 15.43
C GLY A 345 0.04 -0.41 16.52
N VAL A 346 -0.61 -1.53 16.14
CA VAL A 346 -1.07 -2.54 17.11
C VAL A 346 0.10 -3.18 17.84
N ALA A 347 1.22 -3.45 17.14
CA ALA A 347 2.44 -3.95 17.77
C ALA A 347 3.03 -2.94 18.78
N ALA A 348 2.96 -1.64 18.48
CA ALA A 348 3.37 -0.59 19.42
C ALA A 348 2.49 -0.56 20.68
N LEU A 349 1.18 -0.75 20.54
CA LEU A 349 0.26 -0.91 21.69
C LEU A 349 0.61 -2.15 22.52
N LEU A 350 0.88 -3.28 21.86
CA LEU A 350 1.31 -4.52 22.53
C LEU A 350 2.62 -4.32 23.31
N LYS A 351 3.60 -3.59 22.75
CA LYS A 351 4.81 -3.19 23.49
C LYS A 351 4.52 -2.23 24.64
N GLY A 352 3.56 -1.33 24.49
CA GLY A 352 3.11 -0.46 25.58
C GLY A 352 2.55 -1.24 26.76
N LEU A 353 1.82 -2.32 26.50
CA LEU A 353 1.29 -3.23 27.53
C LEU A 353 2.36 -4.13 28.15
N ASN A 354 3.26 -4.67 27.33
CA ASN A 354 4.39 -5.49 27.78
C ASN A 354 5.69 -5.06 27.09
N PRO A 355 6.46 -4.15 27.72
CA PRO A 355 7.74 -3.68 27.18
C PRO A 355 8.79 -4.78 27.00
N ALA A 356 8.65 -5.91 27.71
CA ALA A 356 9.56 -7.05 27.66
C ALA A 356 9.14 -8.12 26.63
N ALA A 357 8.00 -7.96 25.96
CA ALA A 357 7.59 -8.92 24.94
C ALA A 357 8.69 -9.06 23.88
N SER A 358 8.95 -10.25 23.36
CA SER A 358 9.80 -10.42 22.17
C SER A 358 9.03 -10.08 20.89
N PRO A 359 9.69 -9.89 19.74
CA PRO A 359 9.03 -9.84 18.44
C PRO A 359 8.16 -11.07 18.17
N ASP A 360 8.69 -12.27 18.42
CA ASP A 360 7.96 -13.52 18.21
C ASP A 360 6.67 -13.61 19.04
N GLN A 361 6.69 -13.12 20.29
CA GLN A 361 5.49 -13.05 21.12
C GLN A 361 4.46 -12.08 20.55
N ILE A 362 4.90 -10.93 20.00
CA ILE A 362 3.98 -10.02 19.29
C ILE A 362 3.40 -10.70 18.07
N TYR A 363 4.23 -11.28 17.22
CA TYR A 363 3.78 -11.94 15.99
C TYR A 363 2.81 -13.09 16.28
N ALA A 364 3.11 -13.93 17.29
CA ALA A 364 2.23 -15.01 17.70
C ALA A 364 0.87 -14.48 18.20
N ASN A 365 0.86 -13.42 19.00
CA ASN A 365 -0.37 -12.81 19.50
C ASN A 365 -1.22 -12.23 18.36
N LEU A 366 -0.59 -11.52 17.41
CA LEU A 366 -1.30 -10.96 16.26
C LEU A 366 -1.91 -12.04 15.36
N LYS A 367 -1.14 -13.11 15.07
CA LYS A 367 -1.60 -14.27 14.28
C LYS A 367 -2.74 -15.02 14.95
N ALA A 368 -2.63 -15.27 16.25
CA ALA A 368 -3.66 -15.99 17.00
C ALA A 368 -4.98 -15.21 17.15
N ALA A 369 -4.91 -13.88 17.11
CA ALA A 369 -6.06 -13.00 17.24
C ALA A 369 -6.78 -12.71 15.91
N ALA A 370 -6.16 -13.02 14.77
CA ALA A 370 -6.67 -12.63 13.46
C ALA A 370 -8.01 -13.31 13.12
N ILE A 371 -8.86 -12.59 12.39
CA ILE A 371 -10.05 -13.16 11.74
C ILE A 371 -9.59 -13.79 10.43
N ASP A 372 -9.78 -15.10 10.33
CA ASP A 372 -9.49 -15.91 9.16
C ASP A 372 -10.09 -15.31 7.87
N MET A 373 -9.36 -15.42 6.77
CA MET A 373 -9.72 -14.86 5.47
C MET A 373 -9.56 -15.90 4.37
N ASP A 374 -10.22 -15.67 3.24
CA ASP A 374 -10.22 -16.60 2.10
C ASP A 374 -9.16 -16.21 1.07
N ASP A 375 -8.53 -17.21 0.43
CA ASP A 375 -7.84 -17.03 -0.85
C ASP A 375 -8.87 -17.18 -1.98
N PRO A 376 -9.31 -16.08 -2.62
CA PRO A 376 -10.33 -16.15 -3.66
C PRO A 376 -9.88 -16.92 -4.92
N ASP A 377 -8.58 -17.23 -5.05
CA ASP A 377 -8.05 -18.04 -6.15
C ASP A 377 -8.20 -19.56 -5.89
N ILE A 378 -8.56 -19.98 -4.69
CA ILE A 378 -8.68 -21.40 -4.30
C ILE A 378 -10.17 -21.72 -3.99
N PRO A 379 -10.74 -22.82 -4.52
CA PRO A 379 -12.13 -23.17 -4.24
C PRO A 379 -12.39 -23.49 -2.75
N GLY A 380 -13.49 -22.95 -2.22
CA GLY A 380 -13.91 -23.13 -0.82
C GLY A 380 -13.28 -22.10 0.11
N PHE A 381 -13.67 -22.08 1.38
CA PHE A 381 -13.04 -21.22 2.38
C PHE A 381 -11.84 -21.94 2.98
N GLN A 382 -10.63 -21.40 2.86
CA GLN A 382 -9.45 -21.96 3.51
C GLN A 382 -9.41 -21.52 4.98
N THR A 383 -9.10 -22.46 5.88
CA THR A 383 -9.00 -22.15 7.32
C THR A 383 -7.56 -22.16 7.80
N GLY A 384 -7.17 -21.09 8.49
CA GLY A 384 -5.82 -20.90 9.00
C GLY A 384 -4.90 -20.27 7.96
N PHE A 385 -3.60 -20.57 8.05
CA PHE A 385 -2.63 -19.94 7.17
C PHE A 385 -2.83 -20.33 5.70
N ASP A 386 -2.93 -19.33 4.83
CA ASP A 386 -2.77 -19.44 3.39
C ASP A 386 -1.80 -18.37 2.85
N PHE A 387 -1.23 -18.57 1.66
CA PHE A 387 -0.23 -17.65 1.09
C PHE A 387 -0.81 -16.34 0.55
N ARG A 388 -2.13 -16.19 0.51
CA ARG A 388 -2.80 -14.98 0.04
C ARG A 388 -3.15 -14.06 1.20
N SER A 389 -3.84 -14.58 2.20
CA SER A 389 -4.39 -13.82 3.33
C SER A 389 -3.61 -14.00 4.64
N GLY A 390 -2.60 -14.88 4.65
CA GLY A 390 -1.82 -15.17 5.85
C GLY A 390 -2.68 -15.86 6.89
N PHE A 391 -2.59 -15.43 8.15
CA PHE A 391 -3.49 -15.85 9.23
C PHE A 391 -4.80 -15.04 9.27
N GLY A 392 -5.00 -14.12 8.32
CA GLY A 392 -6.21 -13.31 8.18
C GLY A 392 -6.09 -11.87 8.69
N LEU A 393 -7.25 -11.22 8.85
CA LEU A 393 -7.39 -9.81 9.23
C LEU A 393 -7.02 -9.59 10.69
N ILE A 394 -6.08 -8.68 10.94
CA ILE A 394 -5.68 -8.27 12.30
C ILE A 394 -6.86 -7.81 13.17
N GLN A 395 -6.88 -8.22 14.43
CA GLN A 395 -7.84 -7.77 15.45
C GLN A 395 -7.11 -7.17 16.65
N ALA A 396 -7.07 -5.84 16.72
CA ALA A 396 -6.35 -5.13 17.78
C ALA A 396 -6.98 -5.37 19.17
N ASP A 397 -8.31 -5.34 19.26
CA ASP A 397 -9.07 -5.58 20.47
C ASP A 397 -8.79 -6.98 21.05
N VAL A 398 -8.89 -8.01 20.21
CA VAL A 398 -8.60 -9.40 20.60
C VAL A 398 -7.14 -9.57 20.99
N ALA A 399 -6.20 -9.03 20.21
CA ALA A 399 -4.76 -9.14 20.49
C ALA A 399 -4.35 -8.45 21.80
N LEU A 400 -4.99 -7.31 22.13
CA LEU A 400 -4.73 -6.55 23.35
C LEU A 400 -5.48 -7.12 24.58
N GLY A 401 -6.38 -8.10 24.38
CA GLY A 401 -7.28 -8.59 25.44
C GLY A 401 -8.26 -7.52 25.92
N ALA A 402 -8.52 -6.49 25.10
CA ALA A 402 -9.47 -5.43 25.38
C ALA A 402 -10.81 -5.78 24.69
N PRO A 403 -11.97 -5.60 25.34
CA PRO A 403 -13.22 -5.65 24.60
C PRO A 403 -13.16 -4.59 23.48
N PRO A 404 -13.69 -4.89 22.26
CA PRO A 404 -13.77 -3.89 21.22
C PRO A 404 -14.40 -2.63 21.82
N PRO A 405 -13.82 -1.43 21.61
CA PRO A 405 -14.53 -0.22 21.99
C PRO A 405 -15.92 -0.33 21.36
N PRO A 406 -17.01 -0.06 22.11
CA PRO A 406 -18.35 -0.10 21.53
C PRO A 406 -18.29 0.75 20.28
N PHE A 407 -18.69 0.18 19.14
CA PHE A 407 -18.63 0.83 17.84
C PHE A 407 -19.28 2.21 17.97
N GLU A 408 -18.47 3.24 18.23
CA GLU A 408 -18.95 4.60 18.28
C GLU A 408 -19.19 4.95 16.83
N ALA A 409 -20.42 4.68 16.37
CA ALA A 409 -20.92 5.17 15.12
C ALA A 409 -20.43 6.61 14.95
N GLU A 410 -19.69 6.88 13.86
CA GLU A 410 -19.12 8.17 13.45
C GLU A 410 -19.68 9.31 14.33
N PRO A 411 -18.90 9.88 15.29
CA PRO A 411 -19.44 10.74 16.33
C PRO A 411 -20.39 11.74 15.69
N ALA A 412 -21.67 11.63 16.05
CA ALA A 412 -22.75 12.19 15.25
C ALA A 412 -22.42 13.63 14.84
N ARG A 413 -22.17 13.85 13.53
CA ARG A 413 -21.72 15.16 13.01
C ARG A 413 -22.52 16.28 13.69
N PRO A 414 -21.87 17.29 14.31
CA PRO A 414 -22.54 18.32 15.05
C PRO A 414 -23.72 18.88 14.25
N ARG A 415 -24.94 18.70 14.80
CA ARG A 415 -26.18 19.13 14.15
C ARG A 415 -26.49 20.55 14.60
N PHE A 416 -26.46 21.50 13.68
CA PHE A 416 -26.83 22.88 13.98
C PHE A 416 -28.22 23.18 13.46
N ASN A 417 -29.06 23.77 14.31
CA ASN A 417 -30.44 24.08 13.96
C ASN A 417 -30.57 25.55 13.56
N CYS A 418 -30.83 25.81 12.28
CA CYS A 418 -31.27 27.10 11.79
C CYS A 418 -32.79 27.17 11.90
N ARG A 419 -33.28 27.74 13.02
CA ARG A 419 -34.73 27.83 13.31
C ARG A 419 -35.46 28.90 12.51
N SER A 420 -34.73 29.85 11.92
CA SER A 420 -35.26 30.86 11.00
C SER A 420 -34.13 31.54 10.23
N ALA A 421 -34.47 32.26 9.14
CA ALA A 421 -33.53 33.09 8.37
C ALA A 421 -32.83 34.19 9.21
N ALA A 422 -33.24 34.41 10.46
CA ALA A 422 -32.66 35.39 11.38
C ALA A 422 -31.84 34.76 12.53
N ARG A 423 -31.89 33.44 12.74
CA ARG A 423 -31.28 32.75 13.88
C ARG A 423 -30.69 31.38 13.46
N CYS A 424 -29.46 31.39 12.95
CA CYS A 424 -28.58 30.22 12.94
C CYS A 424 -27.56 30.40 14.06
N ARG A 425 -27.53 29.46 15.02
CA ARG A 425 -26.52 29.42 16.08
C ARG A 425 -25.67 28.16 15.92
N VAL A 426 -24.37 28.31 16.08
CA VAL A 426 -23.41 27.21 16.03
C VAL A 426 -22.63 27.21 17.35
N PRO A 427 -22.63 26.12 18.14
CA PRO A 427 -21.72 25.96 19.25
C PRO A 427 -20.30 25.87 18.72
N VAL A 428 -19.41 26.68 19.28
CA VAL A 428 -17.99 26.69 18.97
C VAL A 428 -17.24 26.56 20.28
N SER A 429 -16.37 25.57 20.36
CA SER A 429 -15.45 25.36 21.46
C SER A 429 -14.06 25.79 20.99
N CYS A 430 -13.38 26.67 21.73
CA CYS A 430 -11.99 27.03 21.41
C CYS A 430 -11.02 26.13 22.16
N ASN A 431 -10.33 25.23 21.44
CA ASN A 431 -9.29 24.38 22.01
C ASN A 431 -7.91 25.03 21.82
N LEU A 432 -7.28 25.39 22.93
CA LEU A 432 -6.13 26.32 23.00
C LEU A 432 -4.78 25.77 22.55
N ALA A 433 -4.66 24.49 22.20
CA ALA A 433 -3.35 23.87 21.99
C ALA A 433 -2.52 24.53 20.85
N GLN A 434 -3.09 25.45 20.06
CA GLN A 434 -2.42 26.04 18.89
C GLN A 434 -2.42 27.58 18.81
N ILE A 435 -2.92 28.34 19.80
CA ILE A 435 -2.99 29.81 19.68
C ILE A 435 -2.72 30.53 21.02
N ALA A 436 -1.62 31.27 21.10
CA ALA A 436 -1.36 32.18 22.21
C ALA A 436 -2.25 33.45 22.08
N GLY A 437 -3.39 33.49 22.78
CA GLY A 437 -4.23 34.69 22.89
C GLY A 437 -5.74 34.43 22.95
N ASN A 438 -6.52 35.52 22.97
CA ASN A 438 -7.98 35.47 22.83
C ASN A 438 -8.37 34.94 21.44
N CYS A 439 -9.32 34.00 21.36
CA CYS A 439 -9.77 33.42 20.09
C CYS A 439 -10.61 34.43 19.30
N GLY A 440 -9.98 35.45 18.72
CA GLY A 440 -10.55 36.39 17.76
C GLY A 440 -10.87 35.68 16.46
N ASN A 441 -11.89 34.82 16.51
CA ASN A 441 -12.14 33.83 15.48
C ASN A 441 -13.17 34.35 14.48
N ARG A 442 -12.81 34.31 13.21
CA ARG A 442 -13.77 34.36 12.12
C ARG A 442 -14.24 32.94 11.85
N ILE A 443 -15.54 32.71 11.98
CA ILE A 443 -16.17 31.42 11.69
C ILE A 443 -16.87 31.54 10.34
N ASP A 444 -16.45 30.72 9.39
CA ASP A 444 -17.07 30.61 8.07
C ASP A 444 -17.72 29.23 7.95
N VAL A 445 -19.03 29.21 7.71
CA VAL A 445 -19.74 27.97 7.36
C VAL A 445 -19.90 27.93 5.86
N LEU A 446 -19.31 26.92 5.23
CA LEU A 446 -19.31 26.70 3.79
C LEU A 446 -20.18 25.49 3.45
N VAL A 447 -20.90 25.55 2.34
CA VAL A 447 -21.67 24.42 1.80
C VAL A 447 -21.36 24.25 0.31
N PRO A 448 -21.44 23.04 -0.24
CA PRO A 448 -21.30 22.84 -1.67
C PRO A 448 -22.33 23.68 -2.43
N SER A 449 -21.92 24.32 -3.54
CA SER A 449 -22.83 25.15 -4.34
C SER A 449 -24.08 24.39 -4.81
N ARG A 450 -23.91 23.10 -5.15
CA ARG A 450 -25.01 22.16 -5.46
C ARG A 450 -26.05 22.00 -4.35
N ALA A 451 -25.65 22.16 -3.09
CA ALA A 451 -26.53 21.97 -1.94
C ALA A 451 -27.55 23.10 -1.78
N LEU A 452 -27.28 24.28 -2.34
CA LEU A 452 -28.11 25.48 -2.27
C LEU A 452 -29.06 25.68 -3.47
N ARG A 453 -29.28 24.64 -4.27
CA ARG A 453 -30.20 24.67 -5.42
C ARG A 453 -31.65 24.44 -5.02
N THR A 454 -32.56 25.19 -5.63
CA THR A 454 -33.99 24.85 -5.72
C THR A 454 -34.25 23.97 -6.95
N ALA A 455 -35.30 23.14 -6.91
CA ALA A 455 -35.67 22.30 -8.05
C ALA A 455 -35.91 23.17 -9.30
N GLY A 456 -35.27 22.82 -10.42
CA GLY A 456 -35.41 23.53 -11.70
C GLY A 456 -34.35 24.59 -12.03
N GLU A 457 -33.38 24.90 -11.16
CA GLU A 457 -32.29 25.82 -11.50
C GLU A 457 -31.17 25.13 -12.31
N ALA A 458 -30.77 25.70 -13.44
CA ALA A 458 -29.66 25.23 -14.28
C ALA A 458 -28.29 25.34 -13.57
N LEU A 459 -27.32 24.51 -13.98
CA LEU A 459 -25.93 24.57 -13.49
C LEU A 459 -25.25 25.85 -14.00
N VAL A 460 -24.98 26.79 -13.10
CA VAL A 460 -24.16 27.97 -13.41
C VAL A 460 -22.71 27.69 -13.01
N LYS A 461 -21.75 28.04 -13.88
CA LYS A 461 -20.31 28.06 -13.54
C LYS A 461 -20.10 28.97 -12.32
N GLY A 462 -19.61 28.40 -11.22
CA GLY A 462 -19.41 29.12 -9.96
C GLY A 462 -18.52 28.32 -9.00
N PRO A 463 -18.15 28.90 -7.84
CA PRO A 463 -17.24 28.27 -6.89
C PRO A 463 -17.83 26.94 -6.35
N ARG A 464 -16.95 25.95 -6.12
CA ARG A 464 -17.33 24.61 -5.61
C ARG A 464 -18.00 24.70 -4.23
N GLN A 465 -17.61 25.69 -3.41
CA GLN A 465 -18.23 25.98 -2.11
C GLN A 465 -18.74 27.41 -2.04
N ILE A 466 -19.84 27.61 -1.32
CA ILE A 466 -20.49 28.90 -1.07
C ILE A 466 -20.60 29.11 0.42
N GLN A 467 -20.34 30.33 0.88
CA GLN A 467 -20.54 30.71 2.28
C GLN A 467 -22.03 30.66 2.63
N PHE A 468 -22.39 29.73 3.51
CA PHE A 468 -23.72 29.60 4.09
C PHE A 468 -23.95 30.68 5.15
N GLY A 469 -22.96 30.94 6.00
CA GLY A 469 -23.03 31.97 7.02
C GLY A 469 -21.67 32.24 7.64
N ALA A 470 -21.51 33.43 8.23
CA ALA A 470 -20.26 33.86 8.83
C ALA A 470 -20.48 34.50 10.19
N SER A 471 -19.50 34.45 11.07
CA SER A 471 -19.51 35.25 12.30
C SER A 471 -18.11 35.69 12.68
N VAL A 472 -18.04 36.81 13.37
CA VAL A 472 -16.83 37.27 14.05
C VAL A 472 -17.19 37.33 15.52
N THR A 473 -16.50 36.53 16.33
CA THR A 473 -16.79 36.43 17.75
C THR A 473 -15.51 36.11 18.51
N ASN A 474 -15.48 36.50 19.78
CA ASN A 474 -14.40 36.14 20.69
C ASN A 474 -14.96 35.10 21.65
N VAL A 475 -14.62 33.82 21.46
CA VAL A 475 -14.96 32.75 22.40
C VAL A 475 -13.78 32.58 23.33
N PRO A 476 -13.95 32.73 24.66
CA PRO A 476 -12.84 32.57 25.58
C PRO A 476 -12.15 31.21 25.45
N PRO A 477 -10.82 31.18 25.66
CA PRO A 477 -10.04 29.96 25.91
C PRO A 477 -10.79 28.91 26.75
N GLY A 478 -11.00 27.70 26.22
CA GLY A 478 -11.65 26.58 26.95
C GLY A 478 -13.16 26.69 27.13
N ALA A 479 -13.80 27.75 26.64
CA ALA A 479 -15.24 27.93 26.70
C ALA A 479 -15.95 27.42 25.43
N THR A 480 -17.21 27.01 25.59
CA THR A 480 -18.12 26.75 24.47
C THR A 480 -19.15 27.85 24.38
N GLY A 481 -19.18 28.56 23.25
CA GLY A 481 -20.09 29.67 23.00
C GLY A 481 -21.06 29.38 21.85
N ASN A 482 -22.31 29.85 21.94
CA ASN A 482 -23.24 29.82 20.82
C ASN A 482 -23.06 31.05 19.93
N VAL A 483 -22.52 30.85 18.74
CA VAL A 483 -22.18 31.93 17.82
C VAL A 483 -23.31 32.17 16.83
N ARG A 484 -23.71 33.43 16.66
CA ARG A 484 -24.75 33.81 15.69
C ARG A 484 -24.12 33.99 14.31
N LEU A 485 -24.61 33.25 13.32
CA LEU A 485 -24.20 33.41 11.94
C LEU A 485 -24.98 34.53 11.24
N THR A 486 -24.25 35.34 10.49
CA THR A 486 -24.77 36.27 9.49
C THR A 486 -24.91 35.53 8.17
N LEU A 487 -26.15 35.39 7.70
CA LEU A 487 -26.47 34.71 6.44
C LEU A 487 -26.49 35.72 5.27
N PRO A 488 -25.80 35.44 4.15
CA PRO A 488 -25.93 36.23 2.92
C PRO A 488 -27.39 36.31 2.45
N LYS A 489 -27.77 37.40 1.75
CA LYS A 489 -29.15 37.61 1.25
C LYS A 489 -29.67 36.40 0.46
N ARG A 490 -28.82 35.83 -0.41
CA ARG A 490 -29.15 34.65 -1.21
C ARG A 490 -29.49 33.43 -0.35
N ILE A 491 -28.71 33.19 0.71
CA ILE A 491 -28.94 32.07 1.64
C ILE A 491 -30.23 32.27 2.44
N ARG A 492 -30.50 33.49 2.92
CA ARG A 492 -31.77 33.81 3.60
C ARG A 492 -32.99 33.53 2.72
N SER A 493 -32.91 33.90 1.44
CA SER A 493 -33.96 33.61 0.46
C SER A 493 -34.12 32.11 0.22
N PHE A 494 -33.01 31.40 0.04
CA PHE A 494 -33.00 29.94 -0.12
C PHE A 494 -33.63 29.21 1.07
N VAL A 495 -33.25 29.54 2.31
CA VAL A 495 -33.81 28.92 3.53
C VAL A 495 -35.32 29.15 3.62
N ARG A 496 -35.83 30.31 3.19
CA ARG A 496 -37.27 30.60 3.17
C ARG A 496 -38.04 29.82 2.09
N LYS A 497 -37.43 29.57 0.95
CA LYS A 497 -38.10 29.01 -0.25
C LYS A 497 -37.96 27.50 -0.38
N THR A 498 -37.00 26.88 0.31
CA THR A 498 -36.67 25.47 0.14
C THR A 498 -37.42 24.58 1.14
N GLN A 499 -37.83 23.38 0.71
CA GLN A 499 -38.36 22.32 1.60
C GLN A 499 -37.24 21.41 2.16
N LYS A 500 -35.97 21.72 1.91
CA LYS A 500 -34.84 20.91 2.41
C LYS A 500 -34.78 20.98 3.94
N LYS A 501 -34.84 19.82 4.58
CA LYS A 501 -34.76 19.69 6.05
C LYS A 501 -33.31 19.72 6.58
N SER A 502 -32.33 19.43 5.73
CA SER A 502 -30.91 19.47 6.13
C SER A 502 -29.93 19.64 4.96
N ILE A 503 -28.76 20.20 5.24
CA ILE A 503 -27.65 20.44 4.32
C ILE A 503 -26.34 20.02 4.97
N ARG A 504 -25.45 19.37 4.21
CA ARG A 504 -24.07 19.09 4.64
C ARG A 504 -23.18 20.28 4.29
N GLY A 505 -22.25 20.61 5.17
CA GLY A 505 -21.30 21.69 5.00
C GLY A 505 -20.03 21.46 5.81
N VAL A 506 -19.19 22.48 5.83
CA VAL A 506 -17.93 22.52 6.57
C VAL A 506 -17.90 23.82 7.37
N MET A 507 -17.46 23.74 8.62
CA MET A 507 -17.18 24.91 9.45
C MET A 507 -15.67 25.15 9.46
N GLN A 508 -15.27 26.36 9.11
CA GLN A 508 -13.89 26.82 9.21
C GLN A 508 -13.77 27.87 10.31
N ILE A 509 -12.81 27.67 11.20
CA ILE A 509 -12.41 28.66 12.22
C ILE A 509 -11.10 29.27 11.73
N ARG A 510 -11.05 30.60 11.64
CA ARG A 510 -9.89 31.35 11.15
C ARG A 510 -9.42 32.35 12.20
N SER A 511 -8.11 32.60 12.22
CA SER A 511 -7.50 33.61 13.08
C SER A 511 -7.94 35.01 12.65
N ALA A 512 -7.70 36.02 13.51
CA ALA A 512 -7.94 37.42 13.17
C ALA A 512 -7.17 37.87 11.90
N GLY A 513 -6.05 37.19 11.57
CA GLY A 513 -5.26 37.39 10.35
C GLY A 513 -5.76 36.62 9.11
N GLY A 514 -6.80 35.79 9.23
CA GLY A 514 -7.45 35.11 8.11
C GLY A 514 -6.99 33.67 7.81
N THR A 515 -5.97 33.17 8.51
CA THR A 515 -5.45 31.79 8.41
C THR A 515 -6.44 30.80 8.99
N ALA A 516 -6.74 29.70 8.28
CA ALA A 516 -7.58 28.63 8.82
C ALA A 516 -6.85 27.88 9.94
N ILE A 517 -7.50 27.76 11.09
CA ILE A 517 -7.00 27.10 12.30
C ILE A 517 -7.65 25.71 12.41
N GLU A 518 -8.95 25.61 12.15
CA GLU A 518 -9.69 24.36 12.30
C GLU A 518 -10.74 24.27 11.19
N THR A 519 -10.88 23.08 10.61
CA THR A 519 -11.90 22.77 9.61
C THR A 519 -12.63 21.51 10.04
N ARG A 520 -13.96 21.54 10.13
CA ARG A 520 -14.76 20.37 10.55
C ARG A 520 -15.99 20.15 9.67
N PRO A 521 -16.35 18.89 9.35
CA PRO A 521 -17.60 18.58 8.67
C PRO A 521 -18.80 18.79 9.61
N ILE A 522 -19.90 19.33 9.07
CA ILE A 522 -21.08 19.69 9.86
C ILE A 522 -22.39 19.38 9.12
N ARG A 523 -23.49 19.27 9.87
CA ARG A 523 -24.84 19.15 9.29
C ARG A 523 -25.74 20.29 9.76
N ILE A 524 -26.24 21.07 8.80
CA ILE A 524 -27.13 22.20 9.02
C ILE A 524 -28.57 21.72 8.85
N ARG A 525 -29.37 21.72 9.91
CA ARG A 525 -30.82 21.51 9.83
C ARG A 525 -31.52 22.83 9.58
N LEU A 526 -32.32 22.88 8.52
CA LEU A 526 -33.18 24.01 8.20
C LEU A 526 -34.56 23.68 8.74
N LYS A 527 -35.11 24.55 9.59
CA LYS A 527 -36.47 24.45 10.08
C LYS A 527 -37.33 25.58 9.54
#